data_AF-A0A2E9GT53-F1
#
_entry.id   AF-A0A2E9GT53-F1
#
_cell.length_a   1.000
_cell.length_b   1.000
_cell.length_c   1.000
_cell.angle_alpha   90.00
_cell.angle_beta   90.00
_cell.angle_gamma   90.00
#
_symmetry.space_group_name_H-M   'P 1'
#
loop_
_entity.id
_entity.type
_entity.pdbx_description
1 polymer ?
#
loop_
_entity_poly.entity_id
_entity_poly.type
_entity_poly.pdbx_seq_one_letter_code
_entity_poly.pdbx_strand_id
1 'polypeptide(L)'
;MTKVSAESEAVNARIVYWGIEGAGKTTNLRMAHSKLRPDHRGEVREVASQLDPALIHEELPITLGEVAGTKTQIEMVAVPGRADQAPTRRRLLDRVDGIVLVVDTTAPLDANLGSLEELREALATQGRKLEDTPFVIQYNKRDAADPYALDDIHRKLDLGDIPVFEAIATEGAGVLQTLSTISKRVIRAIRDAPPSPETGKLARSAATRMQEALEAEGSEPDAFALDALADDAQTLLEEANPFTTGEISRPAGVRIGLDLSIVSVGEATREGNRAVRLPLVLGDAEGGTSTLVLTIQLDAPAEETTG
;
A
#
# COMPACT_ATOMS: atom_id res chain seq x y z
N MET A 1 18.93 -34.33 9.64
CA MET A 1 19.09 -33.03 10.32
C MET A 1 18.32 -32.00 9.50
N THR A 2 17.11 -31.68 9.92
CA THR A 2 16.22 -30.74 9.23
C THR A 2 16.64 -29.33 9.59
N LYS A 3 17.17 -28.56 8.63
CA LYS A 3 17.37 -27.12 8.80
C LYS A 3 16.00 -26.45 8.73
N VAL A 4 15.48 -26.05 9.88
CA VAL A 4 14.41 -25.06 9.96
C VAL A 4 15.06 -23.72 9.61
N SER A 5 14.86 -23.25 8.38
CA SER A 5 15.09 -21.85 8.04
C SER A 5 13.92 -21.06 8.61
N ALA A 6 14.17 -20.31 9.68
CA ALA A 6 13.27 -19.25 10.12
C ALA A 6 13.33 -18.14 9.07
N GLU A 7 12.53 -18.26 8.01
CA GLU A 7 12.20 -17.12 7.17
C GLU A 7 11.50 -16.10 8.07
N SER A 8 12.01 -14.87 8.10
CA SER A 8 11.44 -13.78 8.89
C SER A 8 9.96 -13.62 8.53
N GLU A 9 9.08 -14.03 9.43
CA GLU A 9 7.63 -14.01 9.24
C GLU A 9 7.18 -12.55 9.09
N ALA A 10 6.82 -12.14 7.87
CA ALA A 10 6.40 -10.77 7.61
C ALA A 10 5.03 -10.51 8.26
N VAL A 11 4.90 -9.40 8.98
CA VAL A 11 3.61 -8.97 9.53
C VAL A 11 2.81 -8.38 8.38
N ASN A 12 1.78 -9.11 7.96
CA ASN A 12 0.82 -8.67 6.96
C ASN A 12 -0.42 -8.17 7.68
N ALA A 13 -0.66 -6.87 7.65
CA ALA A 13 -1.85 -6.27 8.22
C ALA A 13 -2.83 -5.83 7.12
N ARG A 14 -4.13 -6.02 7.33
CA ARG A 14 -5.16 -5.63 6.36
C ARG A 14 -5.94 -4.41 6.83
N ILE A 15 -5.97 -3.37 6.00
CA ILE A 15 -6.73 -2.15 6.24
C ILE A 15 -7.86 -2.02 5.21
N VAL A 16 -9.08 -1.98 5.70
CA VAL A 16 -10.29 -1.94 4.87
C VAL A 16 -10.82 -0.51 4.81
N TYR A 17 -11.03 0.01 3.61
CA TYR A 17 -11.76 1.24 3.38
C TYR A 17 -13.23 0.88 3.18
N TRP A 18 -14.08 1.36 4.08
CA TRP A 18 -15.52 1.08 4.14
C TRP A 18 -16.33 2.36 3.95
N GLY A 19 -17.54 2.26 3.41
CA GLY A 19 -18.42 3.42 3.16
C GLY A 19 -19.36 3.18 1.98
N ILE A 20 -20.29 4.10 1.75
CA ILE A 20 -21.29 4.00 0.67
C ILE A 20 -20.65 3.96 -0.72
N GLU A 21 -21.39 3.47 -1.72
CA GLU A 21 -21.01 3.60 -3.12
C GLU A 21 -20.70 5.06 -3.49
N GLY A 22 -19.63 5.28 -4.25
CA GLY A 22 -19.23 6.63 -4.65
C GLY A 22 -18.57 7.49 -3.55
N ALA A 23 -18.38 6.99 -2.32
CA ALA A 23 -17.75 7.76 -1.24
C ALA A 23 -16.27 8.13 -1.48
N GLY A 24 -15.59 7.51 -2.46
CA GLY A 24 -14.18 7.80 -2.79
C GLY A 24 -13.16 6.83 -2.19
N LYS A 25 -13.57 5.59 -1.89
CA LYS A 25 -12.69 4.51 -1.37
C LYS A 25 -11.58 4.15 -2.36
N THR A 26 -11.95 3.81 -3.59
CA THR A 26 -11.02 3.56 -4.71
C THR A 26 -10.11 4.76 -4.98
N THR A 27 -10.67 5.97 -4.95
CA THR A 27 -9.89 7.21 -5.12
C THR A 27 -8.81 7.35 -4.05
N ASN A 28 -9.10 7.01 -2.79
CA ASN A 28 -8.12 6.99 -1.72
C ASN A 28 -6.96 6.02 -2.02
N LEU A 29 -7.24 4.79 -2.46
CA LEU A 29 -6.20 3.82 -2.81
C LEU A 29 -5.32 4.31 -3.95
N ARG A 30 -5.93 4.77 -5.05
CA ARG A 30 -5.19 5.26 -6.23
C ARG A 30 -4.37 6.52 -5.92
N MET A 31 -4.92 7.40 -5.08
CA MET A 31 -4.23 8.60 -4.64
C MET A 31 -3.07 8.27 -3.71
N ALA A 32 -3.29 7.39 -2.72
CA ALA A 32 -2.23 6.87 -1.85
C ALA A 32 -1.12 6.22 -2.69
N HIS A 33 -1.49 5.36 -3.65
CA HIS A 33 -0.56 4.81 -4.62
C HIS A 33 0.26 5.93 -5.24
N SER A 34 -0.36 6.91 -5.92
CA SER A 34 0.36 7.98 -6.64
C SER A 34 1.35 8.79 -5.78
N LYS A 35 1.05 8.98 -4.49
CA LYS A 35 1.84 9.81 -3.57
C LYS A 35 2.93 9.03 -2.82
N LEU A 36 2.78 7.72 -2.65
CA LEU A 36 3.78 6.89 -1.99
C LEU A 36 5.00 6.68 -2.89
N ARG A 37 6.18 6.50 -2.31
CA ARG A 37 7.39 6.15 -3.08
C ARG A 37 7.20 4.78 -3.77
N PRO A 38 7.69 4.57 -5.00
CA PRO A 38 7.59 3.29 -5.70
C PRO A 38 8.15 2.12 -4.88
N ASP A 39 9.24 2.32 -4.13
CA ASP A 39 9.85 1.27 -3.31
C ASP A 39 8.99 0.83 -2.10
N HIS A 40 7.99 1.64 -1.73
CA HIS A 40 7.13 1.43 -0.56
C HIS A 40 5.71 0.98 -0.95
N ARG A 41 5.45 0.74 -2.23
CA ARG A 41 4.12 0.34 -2.73
C ARG A 41 4.28 -0.72 -3.81
N GLY A 42 3.36 -1.67 -3.87
CA GLY A 42 3.19 -2.47 -5.09
C GLY A 42 2.13 -1.86 -6.01
N GLU A 43 1.77 -2.62 -7.03
CA GLU A 43 0.72 -2.22 -7.97
C GLU A 43 -0.67 -2.29 -7.34
N VAL A 44 -1.56 -1.40 -7.77
CA VAL A 44 -2.99 -1.53 -7.49
C VAL A 44 -3.53 -2.71 -8.29
N ARG A 45 -4.17 -3.66 -7.61
CA ARG A 45 -4.72 -4.87 -8.22
C ARG A 45 -6.23 -4.90 -8.07
N GLU A 46 -6.92 -5.25 -9.16
CA GLU A 46 -8.33 -5.64 -9.09
C GLU A 46 -8.40 -7.14 -8.81
N VAL A 47 -9.07 -7.51 -7.71
CA VAL A 47 -9.16 -8.90 -7.24
C VAL A 47 -10.62 -9.30 -7.17
N ALA A 48 -10.95 -10.42 -7.82
CA ALA A 48 -12.26 -11.03 -7.71
C ALA A 48 -12.34 -11.90 -6.45
N SER A 49 -13.46 -11.82 -5.74
CA SER A 49 -13.71 -12.71 -4.61
C SER A 49 -13.79 -14.17 -5.05
N GLN A 50 -13.18 -15.06 -4.28
CA GLN A 50 -13.14 -16.50 -4.57
C GLN A 50 -14.53 -17.14 -4.62
N LEU A 51 -15.49 -16.57 -3.89
CA LEU A 51 -16.83 -17.16 -3.70
C LEU A 51 -17.89 -16.51 -4.58
N ASP A 52 -17.63 -15.28 -4.99
CA ASP A 52 -18.48 -14.54 -5.89
C ASP A 52 -17.57 -13.74 -6.84
N PRO A 53 -17.22 -14.32 -8.00
CA PRO A 53 -16.35 -13.66 -8.98
C PRO A 53 -16.91 -12.32 -9.51
N ALA A 54 -18.18 -12.03 -9.29
CA ALA A 54 -18.77 -10.73 -9.63
C ALA A 54 -18.45 -9.64 -8.60
N LEU A 55 -18.03 -10.01 -7.39
CA LEU A 55 -17.49 -9.09 -6.41
C LEU A 55 -16.01 -8.85 -6.73
N ILE A 56 -15.74 -7.70 -7.33
CA ILE A 56 -14.38 -7.21 -7.60
C ILE A 56 -14.08 -6.07 -6.64
N HIS A 57 -12.91 -6.13 -6.01
CA HIS A 57 -12.40 -5.08 -5.13
C HIS A 57 -10.98 -4.71 -5.50
N GLU A 58 -10.57 -3.50 -5.13
CA GLU A 58 -9.19 -3.04 -5.36
C GLU A 58 -8.34 -3.28 -4.12
N GLU A 59 -7.11 -3.75 -4.33
CA GLU A 59 -6.09 -3.94 -3.31
C GLU A 59 -4.83 -3.15 -3.64
N LEU A 60 -4.22 -2.52 -2.64
CA LEU A 60 -2.92 -1.87 -2.75
C LEU A 60 -2.00 -2.40 -1.63
N PRO A 61 -0.97 -3.19 -1.96
CA PRO A 61 0.07 -3.56 -1.02
C PRO A 61 1.01 -2.37 -0.77
N ILE A 62 1.28 -2.10 0.51
CA ILE A 62 2.19 -1.06 0.97
C ILE A 62 3.26 -1.70 1.84
N THR A 63 4.51 -1.44 1.52
CA THR A 63 5.65 -1.89 2.29
C THR A 63 6.08 -0.79 3.24
N LEU A 64 5.98 -1.03 4.54
CA LEU A 64 6.44 -0.11 5.57
C LEU A 64 7.91 -0.32 5.95
N GLY A 65 8.60 -1.25 5.28
CA GLY A 65 9.96 -1.64 5.59
C GLY A 65 10.01 -2.57 6.80
N GLU A 66 11.05 -2.44 7.62
CA GLU A 66 11.30 -3.29 8.78
C GLU A 66 10.88 -2.56 10.07
N VAL A 67 9.92 -3.15 10.78
CA VAL A 67 9.42 -2.67 12.07
C VAL A 67 9.77 -3.75 13.11
N ALA A 68 10.60 -3.44 14.11
CA ALA A 68 11.07 -4.40 15.15
C ALA A 68 12.00 -5.51 14.68
N GLY A 69 12.65 -5.37 13.52
CA GLY A 69 13.33 -6.50 12.90
C GLY A 69 12.36 -7.43 12.17
N THR A 70 11.14 -6.95 11.86
CA THR A 70 10.11 -7.69 11.13
C THR A 70 9.63 -6.89 9.94
N LYS A 71 9.74 -7.47 8.74
CA LYS A 71 9.19 -6.87 7.53
C LYS A 71 7.68 -6.70 7.71
N THR A 72 7.20 -5.48 7.54
CA THR A 72 5.79 -5.14 7.74
C THR A 72 5.20 -4.67 6.43
N GLN A 73 4.10 -5.31 6.05
CA GLN A 73 3.33 -4.99 4.86
C GLN A 73 1.89 -4.72 5.27
N ILE A 74 1.30 -3.69 4.67
CA ILE A 74 -0.10 -3.37 4.80
C ILE A 74 -0.78 -3.67 3.47
N GLU A 75 -1.90 -4.36 3.52
CA GLU A 75 -2.81 -4.53 2.40
C GLU A 75 -3.98 -3.56 2.57
N MET A 76 -4.03 -2.51 1.76
CA MET A 76 -5.19 -1.62 1.67
C MET A 76 -6.24 -2.22 0.74
N VAL A 77 -7.48 -2.30 1.20
CA VAL A 77 -8.60 -2.90 0.44
C VAL A 77 -9.74 -1.91 0.33
N ALA A 78 -10.16 -1.55 -0.89
CA ALA A 78 -11.36 -0.76 -1.14
C ALA A 78 -12.58 -1.68 -1.28
N VAL A 79 -13.49 -1.60 -0.33
CA VAL A 79 -14.69 -2.45 -0.35
C VAL A 79 -15.67 -1.98 -1.43
N PRO A 80 -16.28 -2.86 -2.22
CA PRO A 80 -17.28 -2.46 -3.19
C PRO A 80 -18.56 -1.98 -2.49
N GLY A 81 -19.10 -0.85 -2.95
CA GLY A 81 -20.21 -0.15 -2.30
C GLY A 81 -21.62 -0.60 -2.72
N ARG A 82 -21.74 -1.52 -3.69
CA ARG A 82 -23.04 -1.88 -4.26
C ARG A 82 -23.92 -2.64 -3.25
N ALA A 83 -25.22 -2.35 -3.24
CA ALA A 83 -26.16 -2.95 -2.29
C ALA A 83 -26.40 -4.45 -2.52
N ASP A 84 -26.35 -4.90 -3.78
CA ASP A 84 -26.52 -6.31 -4.19
C ASP A 84 -25.37 -7.22 -3.74
N GLN A 85 -24.24 -6.64 -3.30
CA GLN A 85 -23.03 -7.34 -2.88
C GLN A 85 -22.83 -7.41 -1.36
N ALA A 86 -23.80 -6.92 -0.57
CA ALA A 86 -23.70 -6.85 0.90
C ALA A 86 -23.31 -8.18 1.59
N PRO A 87 -23.87 -9.36 1.23
CA PRO A 87 -23.50 -10.64 1.87
C PRO A 87 -22.03 -11.04 1.62
N THR A 88 -21.54 -10.80 0.40
CA THR A 88 -20.17 -11.14 0.02
C THR A 88 -19.17 -10.11 0.59
N ARG A 89 -19.58 -8.84 0.70
CA ARG A 89 -18.78 -7.75 1.28
C ARG A 89 -18.33 -8.01 2.72
N ARG A 90 -19.15 -8.70 3.54
CA ARG A 90 -18.79 -9.05 4.93
C ARG A 90 -17.48 -9.84 5.03
N ARG A 91 -17.15 -10.65 4.01
CA ARG A 91 -15.92 -11.45 3.99
C ARG A 91 -14.66 -10.60 3.85
N LEU A 92 -14.76 -9.39 3.29
CA LEU A 92 -13.60 -8.49 3.23
C LEU A 92 -13.19 -7.98 4.61
N LEU A 93 -14.09 -8.10 5.60
CA LEU A 93 -13.75 -7.83 6.99
C LEU A 93 -13.05 -9.03 7.64
N ASP A 94 -13.07 -10.24 7.06
CA ASP A 94 -12.33 -11.37 7.63
C ASP A 94 -10.85 -11.01 7.75
N ARG A 95 -10.31 -11.16 8.97
CA ARG A 95 -8.93 -10.79 9.33
C ARG A 95 -8.58 -9.31 9.03
N VAL A 96 -9.57 -8.41 9.10
CA VAL A 96 -9.27 -6.97 9.11
C VAL A 96 -8.56 -6.59 10.41
N ASP A 97 -7.47 -5.84 10.28
CA ASP A 97 -6.70 -5.30 11.39
C ASP A 97 -6.99 -3.82 11.63
N GLY A 98 -7.49 -3.10 10.62
CA GLY A 98 -7.95 -1.72 10.76
C GLY A 98 -8.97 -1.30 9.71
N ILE A 99 -9.80 -0.33 10.05
CA ILE A 99 -10.87 0.15 9.19
C ILE A 99 -10.80 1.67 9.07
N VAL A 100 -10.95 2.15 7.84
CA VAL A 100 -11.20 3.56 7.52
C VAL A 100 -12.64 3.68 7.04
N LEU A 101 -13.49 4.39 7.79
CA LEU A 101 -14.82 4.75 7.32
C LEU A 101 -14.73 6.03 6.49
N VAL A 102 -14.91 5.89 5.18
CA VAL A 102 -14.98 6.99 4.24
C VAL A 102 -16.43 7.48 4.17
N VAL A 103 -16.66 8.66 4.72
CA VAL A 103 -17.94 9.34 4.77
C VAL A 103 -18.01 10.32 3.60
N ASP A 104 -19.01 10.17 2.75
CA ASP A 104 -19.31 11.16 1.71
C ASP A 104 -20.07 12.32 2.34
N THR A 105 -19.44 13.48 2.46
CA THR A 105 -20.05 14.67 3.07
C THR A 105 -21.11 15.35 2.21
N THR A 106 -21.25 14.95 0.94
CA THR A 106 -22.28 15.44 0.02
C THR A 106 -23.51 14.52 -0.08
N ALA A 107 -23.39 13.29 0.41
CA ALA A 107 -24.46 12.31 0.37
C ALA A 107 -25.49 12.52 1.50
N PRO A 108 -26.73 12.02 1.35
CA PRO A 108 -27.71 12.00 2.43
C PRO A 108 -27.13 11.30 3.67
N LEU A 109 -27.26 11.94 4.84
CA LEU A 109 -26.71 11.44 6.10
C LEU A 109 -27.18 10.00 6.41
N ASP A 110 -28.44 9.67 6.11
CA ASP A 110 -28.98 8.32 6.31
C ASP A 110 -28.24 7.24 5.53
N ALA A 111 -27.66 7.57 4.36
CA ALA A 111 -26.86 6.62 3.60
C ALA A 111 -25.54 6.30 4.31
N ASN A 112 -24.86 7.32 4.84
CA ASN A 112 -23.62 7.14 5.61
C ASN A 112 -23.90 6.38 6.93
N LEU A 113 -24.99 6.71 7.62
CA LEU A 113 -25.42 5.99 8.84
C LEU A 113 -25.75 4.53 8.53
N GLY A 114 -26.46 4.27 7.43
CA GLY A 114 -26.76 2.91 6.98
C GLY A 114 -25.50 2.09 6.69
N SER A 115 -24.49 2.71 6.07
CA SER A 115 -23.20 2.04 5.81
C SER A 115 -22.42 1.73 7.09
N LEU A 116 -22.47 2.62 8.10
CA LEU A 116 -21.88 2.38 9.41
C LEU A 116 -22.60 1.26 10.16
N GLU A 117 -23.93 1.22 10.12
CA GLU A 117 -24.70 0.18 10.78
C GLU A 117 -24.44 -1.19 10.13
N GLU A 118 -24.38 -1.24 8.81
CA GLU A 118 -24.00 -2.45 8.09
C GLU A 118 -22.59 -2.95 8.49
N LEU A 119 -21.63 -2.05 8.68
CA LEU A 119 -20.30 -2.39 9.17
C LEU A 119 -20.37 -3.01 10.57
N ARG A 120 -21.13 -2.39 11.49
CA ARG A 120 -21.32 -2.91 12.86
C ARG A 120 -21.94 -4.29 12.84
N GLU A 121 -23.01 -4.49 12.06
CA GLU A 121 -23.64 -5.80 11.88
C GLU A 121 -22.66 -6.83 11.34
N ALA A 122 -21.88 -6.47 10.32
CA ALA A 122 -20.91 -7.37 9.70
C ALA A 122 -19.83 -7.81 10.70
N LEU A 123 -19.26 -6.89 11.48
CA LEU A 123 -18.30 -7.22 12.55
C LEU A 123 -18.95 -8.07 13.64
N ALA A 124 -20.18 -7.75 14.04
CA ALA A 124 -20.92 -8.50 15.05
C ALA A 124 -21.17 -9.95 14.63
N THR A 125 -21.45 -10.22 13.36
CA THR A 125 -21.58 -11.61 12.84
C THR A 125 -20.28 -12.41 12.95
N GLN A 126 -19.14 -11.75 13.06
CA GLN A 126 -17.82 -12.36 13.29
C GLN A 126 -17.42 -12.34 14.78
N GLY A 127 -18.32 -11.94 15.68
CA GLY A 127 -18.06 -11.84 17.11
C GLY A 127 -17.12 -10.70 17.51
N ARG A 128 -16.92 -9.72 16.62
CA ARG A 128 -16.10 -8.53 16.88
C ARG A 128 -16.96 -7.30 17.04
N LYS A 129 -16.48 -6.34 17.83
CA LYS A 129 -17.09 -5.02 17.93
C LYS A 129 -16.24 -3.99 17.19
N LEU A 130 -16.86 -2.89 16.81
CA LEU A 130 -16.17 -1.80 16.12
C LEU A 130 -15.09 -1.19 17.04
N GLU A 131 -15.38 -1.09 18.33
CA GLU A 131 -14.52 -0.50 19.36
C GLU A 131 -13.25 -1.31 19.61
N ASP A 132 -13.29 -2.61 19.29
CA ASP A 132 -12.15 -3.53 19.44
C ASP A 132 -11.20 -3.48 18.23
N THR A 133 -11.58 -2.77 17.16
CA THR A 133 -10.82 -2.70 15.90
C THR A 133 -10.25 -1.29 15.72
N PRO A 134 -8.95 -1.13 15.40
CA PRO A 134 -8.40 0.14 14.95
C PRO A 134 -9.28 0.82 13.90
N PHE A 135 -9.74 2.02 14.23
CA PHE A 135 -10.74 2.72 13.42
C PHE A 135 -10.37 4.20 13.24
N VAL A 136 -10.64 4.73 12.05
CA VAL A 136 -10.47 6.14 11.66
C VAL A 136 -11.65 6.55 10.77
N ILE A 137 -12.14 7.78 10.93
CA ILE A 137 -13.15 8.36 10.06
C ILE A 137 -12.46 9.32 9.09
N GLN A 138 -12.81 9.24 7.82
CA GLN A 138 -12.43 10.21 6.81
C GLN A 138 -13.68 10.87 6.23
N TYR A 139 -13.81 12.17 6.43
CA TYR A 139 -14.85 13.00 5.80
C TYR A 139 -14.36 13.45 4.43
N ASN A 140 -14.79 12.75 3.39
CA ASN A 140 -14.35 12.99 2.02
C ASN A 140 -15.30 13.93 1.26
N LYS A 141 -14.80 14.48 0.14
CA LYS A 141 -15.48 15.45 -0.75
C LYS A 141 -15.74 16.81 -0.10
N ARG A 142 -14.80 17.26 0.73
CA ARG A 142 -14.91 18.53 1.46
C ARG A 142 -14.90 19.77 0.58
N ASP A 143 -14.41 19.63 -0.65
CA ASP A 143 -14.51 20.64 -1.72
C ASP A 143 -15.96 20.99 -2.11
N ALA A 144 -16.88 20.03 -1.96
CA ALA A 144 -18.27 20.17 -2.40
C ALA A 144 -19.28 20.20 -1.23
N ALA A 145 -18.79 20.13 0.01
CA ALA A 145 -19.62 19.99 1.20
C ALA A 145 -20.05 21.35 1.77
N ASP A 146 -21.25 21.38 2.37
CA ASP A 146 -21.63 22.50 3.24
C ASP A 146 -20.69 22.53 4.47
N PRO A 147 -20.05 23.67 4.77
CA PRO A 147 -19.21 23.83 5.96
C PRO A 147 -19.90 23.42 7.27
N TYR A 148 -21.22 23.59 7.37
CA TYR A 148 -21.99 23.29 8.60
C TYR A 148 -22.47 21.84 8.68
N ALA A 149 -22.41 21.06 7.59
CA ALA A 149 -22.88 19.68 7.59
C ALA A 149 -22.00 18.75 8.44
N LEU A 150 -20.72 19.10 8.62
CA LEU A 150 -19.74 18.22 9.27
C LEU A 150 -20.10 17.95 10.73
N ASP A 151 -20.43 18.98 11.49
CA ASP A 151 -20.78 18.87 12.92
C ASP A 151 -22.02 17.99 13.13
N ASP A 152 -23.01 18.13 12.26
CA ASP A 152 -24.24 17.34 12.31
C ASP A 152 -23.99 15.88 11.92
N ILE A 153 -23.19 15.64 10.87
CA ILE A 153 -22.79 14.28 10.47
C ILE A 153 -22.00 13.63 11.62
N HIS A 154 -21.00 14.32 12.17
CA HIS A 154 -20.15 13.79 13.24
C HIS A 154 -20.97 13.45 14.49
N ARG A 155 -21.87 14.34 14.90
CA ARG A 155 -22.76 14.11 16.05
C ARG A 155 -23.68 12.92 15.84
N LYS A 156 -24.20 12.70 14.62
CA LYS A 156 -25.11 11.57 14.35
C LYS A 156 -24.39 10.23 14.17
N LEU A 157 -23.13 10.24 13.72
CA LEU A 157 -22.33 9.00 13.65
C LEU A 157 -22.08 8.43 15.06
N ASP A 158 -21.92 9.31 16.05
CA ASP A 158 -21.81 8.98 17.48
C ASP A 158 -20.81 7.84 17.75
N LEU A 159 -19.56 8.08 17.35
CA LEU A 159 -18.48 7.11 17.41
C LEU A 159 -17.46 7.40 18.52
N GLY A 160 -17.74 8.37 19.39
CA GLY A 160 -16.84 8.77 20.47
C GLY A 160 -15.54 9.40 19.96
N ASP A 161 -14.46 9.25 20.73
CA ASP A 161 -13.16 9.86 20.44
C ASP A 161 -12.34 8.99 19.49
N ILE A 162 -12.66 9.11 18.20
CA ILE A 162 -11.96 8.46 17.08
C ILE A 162 -11.29 9.55 16.23
N PRO A 163 -10.06 9.33 15.72
CA PRO A 163 -9.42 10.27 14.82
C PRO A 163 -10.28 10.46 13.59
N VAL A 164 -10.48 11.74 13.27
CA VAL A 164 -11.22 12.17 12.11
C VAL A 164 -10.31 13.02 11.22
N PHE A 165 -10.43 12.83 9.91
CA PHE A 165 -9.71 13.62 8.93
C PHE A 165 -10.65 14.12 7.86
N GLU A 166 -10.53 15.40 7.52
CA GLU A 166 -11.14 15.97 6.32
C GLU A 166 -10.29 15.60 5.11
N ALA A 167 -10.94 15.27 3.99
CA ALA A 167 -10.26 14.84 2.78
C ALA A 167 -10.93 15.33 1.50
N ILE A 168 -10.09 15.53 0.49
CA ILE A 168 -10.48 15.67 -0.91
C ILE A 168 -9.64 14.62 -1.65
N ALA A 169 -10.17 13.39 -1.72
CA ALA A 169 -9.40 12.25 -2.21
C ALA A 169 -8.89 12.43 -3.65
N THR A 170 -9.58 13.22 -4.46
CA THR A 170 -9.19 13.57 -5.84
C THR A 170 -7.96 14.47 -5.92
N GLU A 171 -7.68 15.26 -4.87
CA GLU A 171 -6.53 16.17 -4.78
C GLU A 171 -5.42 15.61 -3.88
N GLY A 172 -5.74 14.60 -3.07
CA GLY A 172 -4.82 13.94 -2.14
C GLY A 172 -4.76 14.58 -0.75
N ALA A 173 -5.50 15.66 -0.51
CA ALA A 173 -5.68 16.23 0.82
C ALA A 173 -6.30 15.19 1.76
N GLY A 174 -5.72 15.02 2.96
CA GLY A 174 -6.20 14.11 4.00
C GLY A 174 -5.93 12.61 3.78
N VAL A 175 -5.57 12.18 2.56
CA VAL A 175 -5.39 10.76 2.21
C VAL A 175 -4.21 10.13 2.98
N LEU A 176 -3.01 10.73 2.89
CA LEU A 176 -1.83 10.20 3.57
C LEU A 176 -1.92 10.34 5.10
N GLN A 177 -2.56 11.41 5.60
CA GLN A 177 -2.79 11.59 7.04
C GLN A 177 -3.71 10.51 7.60
N THR A 178 -4.82 10.22 6.89
CA THR A 178 -5.73 9.13 7.22
C THR A 178 -4.98 7.80 7.26
N LEU A 179 -4.28 7.48 6.17
CA LEU A 179 -3.53 6.24 6.01
C LEU A 179 -2.47 6.08 7.11
N SER A 180 -1.62 7.08 7.31
CA SER A 180 -0.56 7.06 8.32
C SER A 180 -1.14 6.82 9.72
N THR A 181 -2.26 7.47 10.04
CA THR A 181 -2.91 7.34 11.35
C THR A 181 -3.48 5.95 11.56
N ILE A 182 -4.21 5.40 10.58
CA ILE A 182 -4.76 4.04 10.71
C ILE A 182 -3.62 3.00 10.75
N SER A 183 -2.57 3.15 9.94
CA SER A 183 -1.39 2.26 9.95
C SER A 183 -0.72 2.25 11.32
N LYS A 184 -0.49 3.42 11.94
CA LYS A 184 0.09 3.52 13.29
C LYS A 184 -0.79 2.83 14.34
N ARG A 185 -2.12 3.00 14.26
CA ARG A 185 -3.07 2.36 15.18
C ARG A 185 -3.07 0.84 15.03
N VAL A 186 -3.05 0.34 13.80
CA VAL A 186 -2.97 -1.09 13.49
C VAL A 186 -1.70 -1.70 14.04
N ILE A 187 -0.54 -1.10 13.74
CA ILE A 187 0.76 -1.58 14.23
C ILE A 187 0.80 -1.59 15.76
N ARG A 188 0.25 -0.55 16.40
CA ARG A 188 0.15 -0.49 17.86
C ARG A 188 -0.74 -1.60 18.42
N ALA A 189 -1.89 -1.85 17.81
CA ALA A 189 -2.80 -2.92 18.24
C ALA A 189 -2.15 -4.31 18.10
N ILE A 190 -1.48 -4.58 16.98
CA ILE A 190 -0.73 -5.83 16.75
C ILE A 190 0.38 -6.01 17.80
N ARG A 191 1.06 -4.91 18.18
CA ARG A 191 2.08 -4.94 19.24
C ARG A 191 1.49 -5.26 20.62
N ASP A 192 0.41 -4.57 20.97
CA ASP A 192 -0.14 -4.56 22.33
C ASP A 192 -0.98 -5.82 22.60
N ALA A 193 -1.40 -6.53 21.55
CA ALA A 193 -2.06 -7.83 21.68
C ALA A 193 -1.20 -8.84 22.49
N PRO A 194 -1.80 -9.57 23.44
CA PRO A 194 -1.10 -10.69 24.08
C PRO A 194 -0.72 -11.70 23.01
N PRO A 195 0.45 -12.34 23.12
CA PRO A 195 0.84 -13.35 22.16
C PRO A 195 -0.21 -14.45 22.17
N SER A 196 -0.98 -14.54 21.10
CA SER A 196 -1.64 -15.79 20.75
C SER A 196 -0.54 -16.85 20.60
N PRO A 197 -0.85 -18.15 20.74
CA PRO A 197 0.15 -19.22 20.62
C PRO A 197 0.98 -19.20 19.32
N GLU A 198 0.62 -18.36 18.35
CA GLU A 198 1.28 -18.25 17.05
C GLU A 198 2.15 -17.01 16.83
N THR A 199 2.18 -15.97 17.68
CA THR A 199 3.04 -14.80 17.37
C THR A 199 3.36 -13.98 18.60
N GLY A 200 4.55 -14.20 19.18
CA GLY A 200 4.85 -13.63 20.48
C GLY A 200 6.31 -13.54 20.82
N LYS A 201 6.94 -12.40 20.48
CA LYS A 201 8.00 -11.73 21.27
C LYS A 201 8.59 -10.47 20.61
N LEU A 202 8.46 -10.26 19.29
CA LEU A 202 9.18 -9.21 18.56
C LEU A 202 8.48 -7.83 18.49
N ALA A 203 7.14 -7.80 18.42
CA ALA A 203 6.38 -6.57 18.17
C ALA A 203 6.53 -5.48 19.25
N ARG A 204 6.77 -5.86 20.52
CA ARG A 204 6.79 -4.93 21.68
C ARG A 204 7.94 -3.93 21.68
N SER A 205 9.05 -4.24 21.02
CA SER A 205 10.23 -3.36 20.97
C SER A 205 10.24 -2.39 19.78
N ALA A 206 9.40 -2.65 18.76
CA ALA A 206 9.28 -1.83 17.55
C ALA A 206 8.61 -0.51 17.81
N ALA A 207 7.37 -0.58 18.31
CA ALA A 207 6.50 0.56 18.18
C ALA A 207 6.76 1.60 19.27
N THR A 208 7.62 1.27 20.26
CA THR A 208 8.16 2.24 21.22
C THR A 208 9.16 3.17 20.55
N ARG A 209 10.02 2.65 19.65
CA ARG A 209 11.03 3.46 18.94
C ARG A 209 10.47 4.19 17.74
N MET A 210 9.42 3.64 17.11
CA MET A 210 8.66 4.32 16.05
C MET A 210 8.02 5.62 16.54
N GLN A 211 7.53 5.63 17.79
CA GLN A 211 6.93 6.81 18.39
C GLN A 211 7.99 7.90 18.65
N GLU A 212 9.18 7.52 19.10
CA GLU A 212 10.32 8.42 19.28
C GLU A 212 10.81 9.03 17.96
N ALA A 213 10.80 8.26 16.85
CA ALA A 213 11.23 8.75 15.53
C ALA A 213 10.23 9.73 14.89
N LEU A 214 8.93 9.51 15.07
CA LEU A 214 7.87 10.36 14.50
C LEU A 214 7.67 11.68 15.26
N GLU A 215 7.97 11.69 16.56
CA GLU A 215 7.93 12.91 17.39
C GLU A 215 9.13 13.85 17.08
N ALA A 216 10.22 13.32 16.50
CA ALA A 216 11.41 14.10 16.14
C ALA A 216 11.28 14.88 14.81
N GLU A 217 10.37 14.51 13.91
CA GLU A 217 10.15 15.18 12.61
C GLU A 217 9.14 16.34 12.64
N GLY A 218 8.63 16.70 13.83
CA GLY A 218 7.56 17.70 14.02
C GLY A 218 7.96 19.18 13.88
N SER A 219 9.03 19.52 13.16
CA SER A 219 9.40 20.93 12.89
C SER A 219 9.29 21.20 11.39
N GLU A 220 8.31 22.01 10.98
CA GLU A 220 7.99 22.30 9.57
C GLU A 220 9.23 22.76 8.77
N PRO A 221 9.43 22.29 7.52
CA PRO A 221 10.51 22.82 6.69
C PRO A 221 10.04 24.08 5.95
N ASP A 222 10.75 25.19 6.21
CA ASP A 222 10.70 26.43 5.45
C ASP A 222 10.90 26.17 3.96
N ALA A 223 10.02 26.73 3.13
CA ALA A 223 9.99 26.55 1.67
C ALA A 223 11.30 26.92 0.94
N PHE A 224 12.20 27.67 1.58
CA PHE A 224 13.51 28.04 1.04
C PHE A 224 14.56 26.92 1.12
N ALA A 225 14.39 25.92 1.99
CA ALA A 225 15.35 24.81 2.13
C ALA A 225 15.16 23.72 1.05
N LEU A 226 13.96 23.61 0.48
CA LEU A 226 13.65 22.61 -0.54
C LEU A 226 14.25 22.95 -1.91
N ASP A 227 14.32 24.23 -2.28
CA ASP A 227 14.95 24.65 -3.55
C ASP A 227 16.47 24.46 -3.53
N ALA A 228 17.13 24.76 -2.39
CA ALA A 228 18.57 24.55 -2.23
C ALA A 228 18.93 23.04 -2.25
N LEU A 229 18.11 22.19 -1.63
CA LEU A 229 18.28 20.73 -1.67
C LEU A 229 17.98 20.13 -3.06
N ALA A 230 17.08 20.74 -3.83
CA ALA A 230 16.78 20.32 -5.20
C ALA A 230 17.92 20.66 -6.16
N ASP A 231 18.52 21.85 -6.06
CA ASP A 231 19.68 22.24 -6.87
C ASP A 231 20.93 21.42 -6.52
N ASP A 232 21.17 21.13 -5.23
CA ASP A 232 22.26 20.26 -4.79
C ASP A 232 22.04 18.80 -5.25
N ALA A 233 20.81 18.29 -5.19
CA ALA A 233 20.48 16.95 -5.68
C ALA A 233 20.61 16.82 -7.20
N GLN A 234 20.29 17.88 -7.96
CA GLN A 234 20.42 17.88 -9.41
C GLN A 234 21.89 17.95 -9.86
N THR A 235 22.73 18.68 -9.12
CA THR A 235 24.19 18.72 -9.33
C THR A 235 24.84 17.36 -9.03
N LEU A 236 24.38 16.65 -7.98
CA LEU A 236 24.86 15.30 -7.64
C LEU A 236 24.40 14.22 -8.65
N LEU A 237 23.24 14.41 -9.30
CA LEU A 237 22.75 13.51 -10.35
C LEU A 237 23.52 13.65 -11.66
N GLU A 238 24.11 14.82 -11.94
CA GLU A 238 24.96 15.03 -13.13
C GLU A 238 26.39 14.48 -12.94
N GLU A 239 26.91 14.45 -11.71
CA GLU A 239 28.25 13.92 -11.39
C GLU A 239 28.31 12.40 -11.18
N ALA A 240 27.17 11.73 -10.97
CA ALA A 240 27.11 10.30 -10.63
C ALA A 240 26.28 9.48 -11.64
N ASN A 241 26.69 9.44 -12.91
CA ASN A 241 26.23 8.40 -13.84
C ASN A 241 27.36 7.41 -14.17
N PRO A 242 27.56 6.34 -13.38
CA PRO A 242 28.56 5.32 -13.69
C PRO A 242 28.11 4.32 -14.77
N PHE A 243 26.88 4.41 -15.29
CA PHE A 243 26.36 3.47 -16.29
C PHE A 243 26.43 4.03 -17.70
N THR A 244 27.64 4.08 -18.25
CA THR A 244 27.83 4.18 -19.71
C THR A 244 28.08 2.79 -20.29
N THR A 245 27.22 2.41 -21.25
CA THR A 245 27.36 1.34 -22.26
C THR A 245 26.92 -0.08 -21.85
N GLY A 246 25.69 -0.44 -22.20
CA GLY A 246 25.29 -1.82 -22.47
C GLY A 246 25.01 -1.99 -23.97
N GLU A 247 25.76 -2.83 -24.68
CA GLU A 247 25.48 -3.14 -26.09
C GLU A 247 24.23 -4.03 -26.21
N ILE A 248 23.16 -3.48 -26.76
CA ILE A 248 21.98 -4.25 -27.17
C ILE A 248 22.29 -4.89 -28.53
N SER A 249 22.76 -6.14 -28.55
CA SER A 249 22.90 -6.89 -29.80
C SER A 249 21.53 -7.40 -30.27
N ARG A 250 21.03 -6.81 -31.36
CA ARG A 250 19.76 -7.20 -32.00
C ARG A 250 20.02 -8.37 -32.96
N PRO A 251 19.44 -9.57 -32.76
CA PRO A 251 19.48 -10.59 -33.79
C PRO A 251 18.69 -10.10 -35.01
N ALA A 252 19.32 -10.14 -36.19
CA ALA A 252 18.71 -9.69 -37.43
C ALA A 252 17.51 -10.56 -37.81
N GLY A 253 16.34 -9.94 -38.03
CA GLY A 253 15.14 -10.60 -38.58
C GLY A 253 13.87 -10.51 -37.73
N VAL A 254 13.90 -9.85 -36.59
CA VAL A 254 12.77 -9.83 -35.63
C VAL A 254 11.79 -8.69 -35.95
N ARG A 255 10.56 -9.04 -36.34
CA ARG A 255 9.40 -8.13 -36.44
C ARG A 255 8.49 -8.41 -35.24
N ILE A 256 8.43 -7.52 -34.26
CA ILE A 256 7.49 -7.61 -33.12
C ILE A 256 6.90 -6.21 -32.91
N GLY A 257 5.62 -6.15 -32.51
CA GLY A 257 4.92 -4.91 -32.17
C GLY A 257 5.47 -4.19 -30.93
N LEU A 258 4.98 -2.98 -30.67
CA LEU A 258 5.44 -2.09 -29.59
C LEU A 258 4.97 -2.52 -28.19
N ASP A 259 3.88 -3.28 -28.09
CA ASP A 259 3.27 -3.70 -26.82
C ASP A 259 3.85 -5.04 -26.36
N LEU A 260 5.11 -5.02 -25.93
CA LEU A 260 5.84 -6.21 -25.49
C LEU A 260 5.48 -6.58 -24.05
N SER A 261 5.21 -7.86 -23.84
CA SER A 261 5.05 -8.47 -22.52
C SER A 261 6.02 -9.63 -22.36
N ILE A 262 6.47 -9.89 -21.12
CA ILE A 262 7.27 -11.08 -20.83
C ILE A 262 6.31 -12.27 -20.74
N VAL A 263 6.36 -13.14 -21.74
CA VAL A 263 5.54 -14.35 -21.81
C VAL A 263 6.14 -15.45 -20.95
N SER A 264 7.47 -15.58 -20.95
CA SER A 264 8.15 -16.52 -20.05
C SER A 264 9.57 -16.09 -19.70
N VAL A 265 10.02 -16.55 -18.54
CA VAL A 265 11.38 -16.36 -18.03
C VAL A 265 12.02 -17.74 -17.92
N GLY A 266 13.13 -17.94 -18.61
CA GLY A 266 13.94 -19.16 -18.52
C GLY A 266 14.77 -19.19 -17.24
N GLU A 267 15.38 -20.33 -16.95
CA GLU A 267 16.23 -20.44 -15.76
C GLU A 267 17.46 -19.54 -15.86
N ALA A 268 17.72 -18.80 -14.78
CA ALA A 268 18.92 -17.98 -14.65
C ALA A 268 20.15 -18.90 -14.56
N THR A 269 21.13 -18.67 -15.43
CA THR A 269 22.40 -19.41 -15.41
C THR A 269 23.54 -18.47 -15.11
N ARG A 270 24.46 -18.88 -14.23
CA ARG A 270 25.69 -18.10 -14.01
C ARG A 270 26.58 -18.23 -15.24
N GLU A 271 27.02 -17.09 -15.77
CA GLU A 271 28.04 -16.99 -16.80
C GLU A 271 29.32 -16.45 -16.15
N GLY A 272 30.30 -17.34 -15.97
CA GLY A 272 31.52 -17.01 -15.22
C GLY A 272 31.25 -16.68 -13.74
N ASN A 273 32.17 -15.92 -13.13
CA ASN A 273 32.16 -15.69 -11.68
C ASN A 273 31.34 -14.47 -11.26
N ARG A 274 30.96 -13.61 -12.21
CA ARG A 274 30.31 -12.31 -11.94
C ARG A 274 29.24 -11.93 -12.97
N ALA A 275 28.78 -12.85 -13.82
CA ALA A 275 27.65 -12.58 -14.68
C ALA A 275 26.54 -13.63 -14.53
N VAL A 276 25.31 -13.19 -14.78
CA VAL A 276 24.11 -14.03 -14.79
C VAL A 276 23.40 -13.81 -16.13
N ARG A 277 23.11 -14.90 -16.83
CA ARG A 277 22.30 -14.92 -18.04
C ARG A 277 20.89 -15.35 -17.72
N LEU A 278 19.93 -14.60 -18.24
CA LEU A 278 18.52 -14.89 -18.11
C LEU A 278 17.87 -14.86 -19.50
N PRO A 279 17.46 -16.02 -20.05
CA PRO A 279 16.67 -16.06 -21.26
C PRO A 279 15.25 -15.57 -20.96
N LEU A 280 14.74 -14.68 -21.78
CA LEU A 280 13.39 -14.12 -21.70
C LEU A 280 12.69 -14.40 -23.04
N VAL A 281 11.44 -14.83 -22.99
CA VAL A 281 10.57 -14.88 -24.17
C VAL A 281 9.61 -13.70 -24.05
N LEU A 282 9.73 -12.77 -24.99
CA LEU A 282 8.84 -11.64 -25.14
C LEU A 282 7.76 -11.99 -26.15
N GLY A 283 6.54 -11.53 -25.91
CA GLY A 283 5.43 -11.66 -26.83
C GLY A 283 4.68 -10.35 -27.00
N ASP A 284 4.08 -10.14 -28.17
CA ASP A 284 3.18 -9.03 -28.43
C ASP A 284 1.70 -9.44 -28.40
N ALA A 285 0.84 -8.43 -28.46
CA ALA A 285 -0.61 -8.59 -28.50
C ALA A 285 -1.11 -9.35 -29.75
N GLU A 286 -0.30 -9.46 -30.80
CA GLU A 286 -0.63 -10.20 -32.03
C GLU A 286 -0.17 -11.66 -31.99
N GLY A 287 0.45 -12.09 -30.87
CA GLY A 287 0.91 -13.45 -30.64
C GLY A 287 2.28 -13.77 -31.21
N GLY A 288 3.00 -12.76 -31.73
CA GLY A 288 4.39 -12.88 -32.14
C GLY A 288 5.29 -13.02 -30.91
N THR A 289 6.18 -14.02 -30.90
CA THR A 289 7.13 -14.22 -29.80
C THR A 289 8.58 -14.12 -30.26
N SER A 290 9.45 -13.61 -29.39
CA SER A 290 10.88 -13.54 -29.63
C SER A 290 11.67 -13.73 -28.35
N THR A 291 12.83 -14.38 -28.49
CA THR A 291 13.69 -14.70 -27.35
C THR A 291 14.79 -13.66 -27.23
N LEU A 292 14.85 -13.01 -26.07
CA LEU A 292 15.90 -12.07 -25.68
C LEU A 292 16.72 -12.70 -24.55
N VAL A 293 18.05 -12.62 -24.60
CA VAL A 293 18.89 -13.08 -23.50
C VAL A 293 19.48 -11.87 -22.79
N LEU A 294 19.11 -11.70 -21.52
CA LEU A 294 19.64 -10.65 -20.67
C LEU A 294 20.89 -11.16 -19.95
N THR A 295 22.04 -10.55 -20.18
CA THR A 295 23.27 -10.83 -19.40
C THR A 295 23.51 -9.66 -18.46
N ILE A 296 23.48 -9.94 -17.15
CA ILE A 296 23.76 -8.97 -16.09
C ILE A 296 25.16 -9.25 -15.57
N GLN A 297 26.07 -8.28 -15.69
CA GLN A 297 27.46 -8.39 -15.25
C GLN A 297 27.68 -7.48 -14.04
N LEU A 298 28.30 -8.02 -12.98
CA LEU A 298 28.60 -7.29 -11.76
C LEU A 298 30.03 -6.75 -11.81
N ASP A 299 30.18 -5.43 -11.75
CA ASP A 299 31.48 -4.76 -11.74
C ASP A 299 32.35 -5.21 -10.57
N ALA A 300 33.67 -5.26 -10.76
CA ALA A 300 34.60 -5.61 -9.69
C ALA A 300 34.51 -4.58 -8.55
N PRO A 301 34.63 -5.00 -7.28
CA PRO A 301 34.75 -4.04 -6.18
C PRO A 301 35.98 -3.17 -6.43
N ALA A 302 35.81 -1.85 -6.32
CA ALA A 302 36.91 -0.90 -6.46
C ALA A 302 38.00 -1.25 -5.43
N GLU A 303 39.22 -1.53 -5.90
CA GLU A 303 40.37 -1.66 -5.02
C GLU A 303 40.60 -0.31 -4.34
N GLU A 304 40.43 -0.26 -3.01
CA GLU A 304 40.87 0.86 -2.19
C GLU A 304 42.36 1.07 -2.45
N THR A 305 42.67 2.09 -3.24
CA THR A 305 44.04 2.52 -3.48
C THR A 305 44.53 3.17 -2.20
N THR A 306 45.26 2.40 -1.40
CA THR A 306 46.03 2.95 -0.28
C THR A 306 47.19 3.75 -0.87
N GLY A 307 47.14 5.07 -0.73
CA GLY A 307 48.20 6.01 -1.10
C GLY A 307 48.22 7.19 -0.14
#